data_AF-A0A7Y4Z3R4-F1
#
_entry.id   AF-A0A7Y4Z3R4-F1
#
_cell.length_a   1.000
_cell.length_b   1.000
_cell.length_c   1.000
_cell.angle_alpha   90.00
_cell.angle_beta   90.00
_cell.angle_gamma   90.00
#
_symmetry.space_group_name_H-M   'P 1'
#
loop_
_entity.id
_entity.type
_entity.pdbx_description
1 polymer ?
#
loop_
_entity_poly.entity_id
_entity_poly.type
_entity_poly.pdbx_seq_one_letter_code
_entity_poly.pdbx_strand_id
1 'polypeptide(L)'
;MKNLGTKLLILGIVSLSVVFIGCKKDAVDNNKFTFESKDYSIRTGYLTYHGPMIHDPITYKFDLKVISAGITYNSSTNSLTGKGNFIGLTMYSLDPDFLSSGLYTFDGFSSKDSLTFNHGVVGVNYNFDSGTDTTKYSIKTGVIQVESSGNFYILDFNFYTNSNKQIKGSFSALLQTSTALAIKKKSEY
;
A
#
# COMPACT_ATOMS: atom_id res chain seq x y z
N MET A 1 -55.05 31.03 -37.35
CA MET A 1 -55.53 30.58 -36.03
C MET A 1 -54.53 29.60 -35.44
N LYS A 2 -54.25 29.77 -34.14
CA LYS A 2 -53.48 28.93 -33.21
C LYS A 2 -51.95 29.06 -33.21
N ASN A 3 -51.51 29.94 -32.32
CA ASN A 3 -50.21 30.02 -31.68
C ASN A 3 -49.79 28.68 -31.05
N LEU A 4 -48.50 28.35 -31.12
CA LEU A 4 -47.82 27.37 -30.29
C LEU A 4 -46.40 27.94 -30.11
N GLY A 5 -45.99 28.47 -28.97
CA GLY A 5 -46.10 27.88 -27.65
C GLY A 5 -44.69 27.51 -27.21
N THR A 6 -43.94 28.52 -26.76
CA THR A 6 -42.59 28.50 -26.20
C THR A 6 -42.37 27.33 -25.24
N LYS A 7 -41.35 26.51 -25.47
CA LYS A 7 -40.73 25.67 -24.43
C LYS A 7 -39.22 25.84 -24.45
N LEU A 8 -38.77 26.71 -23.55
CA LEU A 8 -37.41 26.83 -23.06
C LEU A 8 -36.97 25.45 -22.54
N LEU A 9 -35.94 24.86 -23.14
CA LEU A 9 -35.25 23.69 -22.60
C LEU A 9 -33.85 24.16 -22.23
N ILE A 10 -33.68 24.47 -20.95
CA ILE A 10 -32.40 24.88 -20.36
C ILE A 10 -31.51 23.64 -20.32
N LEU A 11 -30.62 23.53 -21.30
CA LEU A 11 -29.55 22.54 -21.32
C LEU A 11 -28.42 23.07 -20.42
N GLY A 12 -28.55 22.83 -19.11
CA GLY A 12 -27.49 23.13 -18.14
C GLY A 12 -26.34 22.14 -18.29
N ILE A 13 -25.38 22.46 -19.16
CA ILE A 13 -24.08 21.78 -19.18
C ILE A 13 -23.38 22.10 -17.87
N VAL A 14 -23.40 21.14 -16.94
CA VAL A 14 -22.54 21.15 -15.76
C VAL A 14 -21.12 20.94 -16.27
N SER A 15 -20.38 22.03 -16.47
CA SER A 15 -18.95 21.98 -16.75
C SER A 15 -18.26 21.43 -15.50
N LEU A 16 -17.97 20.13 -15.52
CA LEU A 16 -17.11 19.49 -14.54
C LEU A 16 -15.67 19.97 -14.82
N SER A 17 -15.34 21.14 -14.26
CA SER A 17 -13.99 21.69 -14.29
C SER A 17 -13.09 20.77 -13.49
N VAL A 18 -12.44 19.82 -14.17
CA VAL A 18 -11.33 19.05 -13.63
C VAL A 18 -10.16 20.01 -13.47
N VAL A 19 -10.09 20.66 -12.31
CA VAL A 19 -8.91 21.43 -11.93
C VAL A 19 -7.84 20.40 -11.56
N PHE A 20 -7.03 20.02 -12.53
CA PHE A 20 -5.74 19.39 -12.26
C PHE A 20 -4.88 20.43 -11.54
N ILE A 21 -4.93 20.42 -10.21
CA ILE A 21 -3.96 21.10 -9.35
C ILE A 21 -2.65 20.34 -9.52
N GLY A 22 -1.93 20.64 -10.60
CA GLY A 22 -0.53 20.30 -10.78
C GLY A 22 0.32 21.20 -9.90
N CYS A 23 0.24 21.01 -8.58
CA CYS A 23 1.27 21.55 -7.69
C CYS A 23 2.52 20.69 -7.88
N LYS A 24 3.55 21.28 -8.52
CA LYS A 24 4.93 20.82 -8.37
C LYS A 24 5.24 20.85 -6.87
N LYS A 25 5.18 19.69 -6.22
CA LYS A 25 5.49 19.57 -4.81
C LYS A 25 6.99 19.34 -4.71
N ASP A 26 7.71 20.37 -4.25
CA ASP A 26 9.07 20.23 -3.72
C ASP A 26 9.12 18.97 -2.85
N ALA A 27 10.22 18.21 -2.94
CA ALA A 27 10.41 16.95 -2.23
C ALA A 27 10.43 17.17 -0.71
N VAL A 28 9.24 17.37 -0.14
CA VAL A 28 9.00 17.32 1.29
C VAL A 28 9.35 15.91 1.72
N ASP A 29 10.15 15.79 2.78
CA ASP A 29 10.49 14.54 3.45
C ASP A 29 9.19 13.88 3.95
N ASN A 30 8.55 13.14 3.05
CA ASN A 30 7.16 12.68 3.14
C ASN A 30 7.08 11.26 3.72
N ASN A 31 8.17 10.70 4.22
CA ASN A 31 8.25 9.33 4.71
C ASN A 31 7.71 9.23 6.15
N LYS A 32 6.40 9.37 6.26
CA LYS A 32 5.67 9.33 7.53
C LYS A 32 4.22 8.94 7.33
N PHE A 33 3.58 8.56 8.43
CA PHE A 33 2.13 8.44 8.50
C PHE A 33 1.59 9.12 9.75
N THR A 34 0.36 9.58 9.67
CA THR A 34 -0.39 10.13 10.80
C THR A 34 -1.32 9.06 11.36
N PHE A 35 -1.33 8.90 12.68
CA PHE A 35 -2.27 8.06 13.42
C PHE A 35 -2.66 8.78 14.72
N GLU A 36 -3.97 8.92 14.96
CA GLU A 36 -4.50 9.68 16.11
C GLU A 36 -3.88 11.08 16.26
N SER A 37 -3.81 11.81 15.14
CA SER A 37 -3.26 13.17 15.05
C SER A 37 -1.77 13.31 15.41
N LYS A 38 -1.03 12.19 15.47
CA LYS A 38 0.42 12.17 15.65
C LYS A 38 1.11 11.63 14.42
N ASP A 39 2.25 12.22 14.08
CA ASP A 39 3.08 11.79 12.97
C ASP A 39 4.14 10.78 13.41
N TYR A 40 4.33 9.75 12.59
CA TYR A 40 5.26 8.66 12.83
C TYR A 40 6.15 8.47 11.60
N SER A 41 7.46 8.63 11.80
CA SER A 41 8.44 8.47 10.72
C SER A 41 8.63 7.01 10.33
N ILE A 42 8.79 6.80 9.04
CA ILE A 42 9.21 5.58 8.37
C ILE A 42 10.37 5.92 7.44
N ARG A 43 11.17 4.95 7.02
CA ARG A 43 12.43 5.25 6.32
C ARG A 43 12.82 4.24 5.26
N THR A 44 12.64 2.96 5.54
CA THR A 44 13.16 1.89 4.67
C THR A 44 12.02 0.98 4.25
N GLY A 45 11.97 0.65 2.97
CA GLY A 45 10.97 -0.25 2.42
C GLY A 45 11.62 -1.51 1.84
N TYR A 46 10.91 -2.62 1.96
CA TYR A 46 11.29 -3.94 1.47
C TYR A 46 10.14 -4.55 0.68
N LEU A 47 10.46 -5.20 -0.42
CA LEU A 47 9.50 -5.91 -1.25
C LEU A 47 9.97 -7.37 -1.36
N THR A 48 9.16 -8.29 -0.85
CA THR A 48 9.49 -9.73 -0.89
C THR A 48 8.56 -10.42 -1.87
N TYR A 49 9.11 -11.01 -2.93
CA TYR A 49 8.35 -11.78 -3.90
C TYR A 49 8.04 -13.19 -3.37
N HIS A 50 6.79 -13.63 -3.51
CA HIS A 50 6.31 -14.93 -3.03
C HIS A 50 5.84 -15.89 -4.12
N GLY A 51 5.91 -15.49 -5.40
CA GLY A 51 5.49 -16.33 -6.52
C GLY A 51 4.14 -15.92 -7.13
N PRO A 52 3.74 -16.60 -8.22
CA PRO A 52 2.46 -16.39 -8.85
C PRO A 52 1.32 -17.02 -8.05
N MET A 53 0.14 -16.42 -8.15
CA MET A 53 -1.12 -16.99 -7.72
C MET A 53 -1.74 -17.75 -8.88
N ILE A 54 -2.11 -19.01 -8.63
CA ILE A 54 -2.67 -19.92 -9.65
C ILE A 54 -4.17 -19.63 -9.80
N HIS A 55 -4.50 -18.58 -10.54
CA HIS A 55 -5.84 -18.24 -11.02
C HIS A 55 -5.75 -17.42 -12.32
N ASP A 56 -6.89 -17.08 -12.93
CA ASP A 56 -6.98 -16.31 -14.17
C ASP A 56 -7.65 -14.94 -13.90
N PRO A 57 -7.02 -13.81 -14.22
CA PRO A 57 -5.63 -13.67 -14.68
C PRO A 57 -4.63 -14.05 -13.59
N ILE A 58 -3.43 -14.47 -13.99
CA ILE A 58 -2.32 -14.73 -13.04
C ILE A 58 -1.94 -13.40 -12.37
N THR A 59 -1.82 -13.42 -11.05
CA THR A 59 -1.25 -12.31 -10.26
C THR A 59 -0.01 -12.77 -9.51
N TYR A 60 0.79 -11.83 -9.05
CA TYR A 60 2.05 -12.08 -8.37
C TYR A 60 1.98 -11.54 -6.95
N LYS A 61 2.26 -12.41 -5.98
CA LYS A 61 2.17 -12.06 -4.57
C LYS A 61 3.47 -11.42 -4.09
N PHE A 62 3.33 -10.29 -3.43
CA PHE A 62 4.42 -9.61 -2.74
C PHE A 62 4.06 -9.28 -1.29
N ASP A 63 5.05 -9.34 -0.41
CA ASP A 63 4.96 -8.71 0.90
C ASP A 63 5.71 -7.37 0.87
N LEU A 64 4.98 -6.28 1.06
CA LEU A 64 5.55 -4.95 1.25
C LEU A 64 5.73 -4.69 2.75
N LYS A 65 6.93 -4.31 3.15
CA LYS A 65 7.23 -3.88 4.53
C LYS A 65 7.90 -2.51 4.50
N VAL A 66 7.33 -1.54 5.19
CA VAL A 66 7.91 -0.20 5.34
C VAL A 66 8.15 0.07 6.82
N ILE A 67 9.39 0.39 7.20
CA ILE A 67 9.83 0.42 8.59
C ILE A 67 10.57 1.72 8.94
N SER A 68 10.49 2.11 10.21
CA SER A 68 11.30 3.17 10.80
C SER A 68 12.73 2.72 11.12
N ALA A 69 13.63 3.68 11.42
CA ALA A 69 15.04 3.42 11.69
C ALA A 69 15.32 2.53 12.91
N GLY A 70 14.38 2.38 13.85
CA GLY A 70 14.55 1.54 15.04
C GLY A 70 14.26 0.05 14.81
N ILE A 71 13.86 -0.33 13.59
CA ILE A 71 13.56 -1.71 13.21
C ILE A 71 14.57 -2.16 12.16
N THR A 72 15.01 -3.41 12.26
CA THR A 72 15.86 -4.07 11.27
C THR A 72 15.09 -5.23 10.62
N TYR A 73 15.29 -5.43 9.31
CA TYR A 73 14.76 -6.58 8.59
C TYR A 73 15.89 -7.52 8.18
N ASN A 74 15.73 -8.81 8.50
CA ASN A 74 16.59 -9.87 8.01
C ASN A 74 15.86 -10.61 6.88
N SER A 75 16.31 -10.41 5.65
CA SER A 75 15.74 -11.03 4.45
C SER A 75 15.98 -12.54 4.38
N SER A 76 17.01 -13.06 5.05
CA SER A 76 17.31 -14.50 5.07
C SER A 76 16.34 -15.28 5.96
N THR A 77 15.79 -14.65 7.00
CA THR A 77 14.82 -15.27 7.91
C THR A 77 13.42 -14.68 7.76
N ASN A 78 13.24 -13.69 6.89
CA ASN A 78 12.03 -12.89 6.76
C ASN A 78 11.51 -12.36 8.12
N SER A 79 12.44 -11.93 8.99
CA SER A 79 12.12 -11.50 10.36
C SER A 79 12.45 -10.03 10.60
N LEU A 80 11.65 -9.38 11.44
CA LEU A 80 11.88 -8.02 11.93
C LEU A 80 12.32 -8.08 13.38
N THR A 81 13.26 -7.21 13.77
CA THR A 81 13.76 -7.06 15.15
C THR A 81 13.85 -5.59 15.54
N GLY A 82 13.89 -5.31 16.84
CA GLY A 82 13.95 -3.94 17.37
C GLY A 82 12.59 -3.29 17.58
N LYS A 83 12.58 -1.97 17.78
CA LYS A 83 11.40 -1.20 18.17
C LYS A 83 11.20 0.02 17.30
N GLY A 84 9.98 0.21 16.79
CA GLY A 84 9.65 1.39 16.01
C GLY A 84 8.30 1.31 15.31
N ASN A 85 8.17 2.04 14.20
CA ASN A 85 6.95 2.08 13.41
C ASN A 85 7.09 1.21 12.17
N PHE A 86 6.02 0.51 11.78
CA PHE A 86 6.02 -0.26 10.54
C PHE A 86 4.65 -0.32 9.88
N ILE A 87 4.65 -0.58 8.58
CA ILE A 87 3.50 -0.97 7.77
C ILE A 87 3.89 -2.28 7.06
N GLY A 88 3.02 -3.28 7.13
CA GLY A 88 3.17 -4.54 6.42
C GLY A 88 1.90 -4.87 5.64
N LEU A 89 2.03 -5.15 4.34
CA LEU A 89 0.92 -5.50 3.44
C LEU A 89 1.29 -6.73 2.61
N THR A 90 0.32 -7.61 2.33
CA THR A 90 0.42 -8.57 1.22
C THR A 90 -0.32 -8.01 0.01
N MET A 91 0.38 -7.84 -1.11
CA MET A 91 -0.11 -7.15 -2.31
C MET A 91 -0.07 -8.08 -3.52
N TYR A 92 -0.99 -7.88 -4.47
CA TYR A 92 -1.10 -8.68 -5.69
C TYR A 92 -0.92 -7.81 -6.93
N SER A 93 0.10 -8.15 -7.72
CA SER A 93 0.48 -7.38 -8.89
C SER A 93 0.23 -8.12 -10.20
N LEU A 94 0.20 -7.37 -11.31
CA LEU A 94 0.21 -7.94 -12.66
C LEU A 94 1.63 -8.20 -13.17
N ASP A 95 2.62 -7.60 -12.51
CA ASP A 95 4.03 -7.71 -12.88
C ASP A 95 4.73 -8.76 -11.99
N PRO A 96 5.52 -9.69 -12.58
CA PRO A 96 6.22 -10.74 -11.83
C PRO A 96 7.39 -10.24 -10.98
N ASP A 97 7.94 -9.07 -11.30
CA ASP A 97 9.18 -8.56 -10.72
C ASP A 97 8.92 -7.38 -9.77
N PHE A 98 7.83 -6.65 -9.99
CA PHE A 98 7.52 -5.39 -9.30
C PHE A 98 6.05 -5.27 -8.87
N LEU A 99 5.75 -4.27 -8.04
CA LEU A 99 4.37 -3.82 -7.90
C LEU A 99 4.05 -2.89 -9.08
N SER A 100 3.18 -3.34 -9.98
CA SER A 100 2.55 -2.49 -11.01
C SER A 100 2.02 -1.20 -10.39
N SER A 101 2.27 -0.07 -11.04
CA SER A 101 1.67 1.22 -10.67
C SER A 101 0.14 1.14 -10.75
N GLY A 102 -0.56 1.75 -9.79
CA GLY A 102 -2.01 1.72 -9.73
C GLY A 102 -2.57 1.92 -8.32
N LEU A 103 -3.89 2.00 -8.22
CA LEU A 103 -4.60 2.10 -6.96
C LEU A 103 -4.89 0.70 -6.42
N TYR A 104 -4.18 0.29 -5.36
CA TYR A 104 -4.44 -0.97 -4.69
C TYR A 104 -5.52 -0.78 -3.64
N THR A 105 -6.55 -1.63 -3.67
CA THR A 105 -7.67 -1.58 -2.72
C THR A 105 -7.60 -2.75 -1.74
N PHE A 106 -7.97 -2.50 -0.49
CA PHE A 106 -8.08 -3.56 0.50
C PHE A 106 -9.14 -4.57 0.07
N ASP A 107 -8.74 -5.83 0.00
CA ASP A 107 -9.63 -6.95 -0.28
C ASP A 107 -9.78 -7.84 0.96
N GLY A 108 -10.93 -7.70 1.61
CA GLY A 108 -11.28 -8.46 2.80
C GLY A 108 -11.68 -9.92 2.51
N PHE A 109 -11.94 -10.26 1.25
CA PHE A 109 -12.31 -11.61 0.84
C PHE A 109 -11.10 -12.43 0.38
N SER A 110 -9.95 -11.78 0.19
CA SER A 110 -8.72 -12.43 -0.29
C SER A 110 -8.93 -13.16 -1.61
N SER A 111 -9.60 -12.51 -2.57
CA SER A 111 -9.72 -12.91 -3.97
C SER A 111 -8.36 -13.00 -4.66
N LYS A 112 -7.40 -12.15 -4.23
CA LYS A 112 -6.03 -12.07 -4.79
C LYS A 112 -5.98 -11.47 -6.19
N ASP A 113 -7.03 -10.74 -6.55
CA ASP A 113 -7.11 -10.02 -7.82
C ASP A 113 -5.99 -8.99 -7.92
N SER A 114 -5.61 -8.63 -9.14
CA SER A 114 -4.60 -7.60 -9.38
C SER A 114 -4.99 -6.27 -8.74
N LEU A 115 -3.99 -5.50 -8.30
CA LEU A 115 -4.21 -4.19 -7.66
C LEU A 115 -5.11 -4.32 -6.42
N THR A 116 -4.94 -5.42 -5.69
CA THR A 116 -5.51 -5.59 -4.36
C THR A 116 -4.40 -5.83 -3.35
N PHE A 117 -4.72 -5.58 -2.09
CA PHE A 117 -3.90 -6.05 -0.99
C PHE A 117 -4.80 -6.70 0.06
N ASN A 118 -4.30 -7.76 0.68
CA ASN A 118 -4.93 -8.39 1.81
C ASN A 118 -3.91 -8.48 2.95
N HIS A 119 -4.38 -8.73 4.18
CA HIS A 119 -3.49 -8.84 5.36
C HIS A 119 -2.60 -7.59 5.57
N GLY A 120 -3.23 -6.47 5.94
CA GLY A 120 -2.53 -5.24 6.26
C GLY A 120 -2.39 -5.02 7.77
N VAL A 121 -1.22 -4.56 8.22
CA VAL A 121 -0.94 -4.22 9.62
C VAL A 121 -0.10 -2.95 9.70
N VAL A 122 -0.39 -2.11 10.69
CA VAL A 122 0.44 -0.98 11.08
C VAL A 122 0.84 -1.10 12.54
N GLY A 123 2.13 -0.94 12.83
CA GLY A 123 2.65 -0.85 14.19
C GLY A 123 3.13 0.56 14.52
N VAL A 124 2.80 1.03 15.72
CA VAL A 124 3.23 2.34 16.25
C VAL A 124 4.10 2.11 17.47
N ASN A 125 5.39 2.42 17.40
CA ASN A 125 6.36 2.07 18.46
C ASN A 125 6.29 0.59 18.89
N TYR A 126 5.96 -0.31 17.96
CA TYR A 126 5.89 -1.74 18.17
C TYR A 126 7.28 -2.31 18.42
N ASN A 127 7.39 -3.18 19.43
CA ASN A 127 8.62 -3.87 19.78
C ASN A 127 8.56 -5.32 19.30
N PHE A 128 9.31 -5.64 18.25
CA PHE A 128 9.40 -6.98 17.69
C PHE A 128 10.11 -7.97 18.62
N ASP A 129 10.96 -7.48 19.53
CA ASP A 129 11.73 -8.35 20.43
C ASP A 129 10.86 -8.86 21.59
N SER A 130 9.86 -8.08 22.00
CA SER A 130 8.91 -8.46 23.07
C SER A 130 7.55 -8.92 22.55
N GLY A 131 7.21 -8.69 21.28
CA GLY A 131 5.97 -9.14 20.65
C GLY A 131 4.69 -8.49 21.20
N THR A 132 4.74 -7.25 21.69
CA THR A 132 3.59 -6.62 22.38
C THR A 132 2.47 -6.21 21.41
N ASP A 133 1.33 -6.88 21.44
CA ASP A 133 0.25 -6.67 20.47
C ASP A 133 -0.54 -5.35 20.62
N THR A 134 -0.44 -4.63 21.74
CA THR A 134 -1.26 -3.43 22.02
C THR A 134 -0.97 -2.25 21.11
N THR A 135 0.17 -2.25 20.42
CA THR A 135 0.57 -1.18 19.50
C THR A 135 0.56 -1.60 18.03
N LYS A 136 -0.09 -2.72 17.74
CA LYS A 136 -0.25 -3.29 16.41
C LYS A 136 -1.72 -3.23 15.99
N TYR A 137 -1.99 -2.63 14.85
CA TYR A 137 -3.34 -2.38 14.36
C TYR A 137 -3.54 -3.06 13.01
N SER A 138 -4.54 -3.94 12.94
CA SER A 138 -4.92 -4.57 11.66
C SER A 138 -5.71 -3.59 10.79
N ILE A 139 -5.35 -3.51 9.52
CA ILE A 139 -6.07 -2.75 8.49
C ILE A 139 -7.31 -3.54 8.07
N LYS A 140 -8.45 -2.85 7.97
CA LYS A 140 -9.76 -3.41 7.64
C LYS A 140 -10.35 -2.89 6.33
N THR A 141 -9.92 -1.71 5.90
CA THR A 141 -10.28 -1.11 4.61
C THR A 141 -9.29 -0.02 4.28
N GLY A 142 -9.29 0.41 3.02
CA GLY A 142 -8.48 1.52 2.55
C GLY A 142 -7.84 1.25 1.21
N VAL A 143 -6.98 2.17 0.83
CA VAL A 143 -6.30 2.16 -0.45
C VAL A 143 -4.85 2.60 -0.31
N ILE A 144 -4.03 2.15 -1.25
CA ILE A 144 -2.66 2.63 -1.46
C ILE A 144 -2.45 2.87 -2.94
N GLN A 145 -2.19 4.13 -3.29
CA GLN A 145 -1.73 4.49 -4.63
C GLN A 145 -0.25 4.14 -4.73
N VAL A 146 0.10 3.35 -5.73
CA VAL A 146 1.47 2.97 -6.04
C VAL A 146 1.87 3.65 -7.34
N GLU A 147 2.98 4.36 -7.32
CA GLU A 147 3.72 4.79 -8.50
C GLU A 147 5.11 4.17 -8.43
N SER A 148 5.53 3.51 -9.51
CA SER A 148 6.80 2.79 -9.57
C SER A 148 7.58 3.17 -10.81
N SER A 149 8.91 3.23 -10.66
CA SER A 149 9.89 3.33 -11.74
C SER A 149 11.08 2.46 -11.37
N GLY A 150 11.07 1.22 -11.86
CA GLY A 150 11.98 0.17 -11.40
C GLY A 150 11.82 -0.10 -9.91
N ASN A 151 12.91 0.01 -9.14
CA ASN A 151 12.90 -0.19 -7.69
C ASN A 151 12.51 1.07 -6.88
N PHE A 152 12.28 2.21 -7.54
CA PHE A 152 11.85 3.42 -6.86
C PHE A 152 10.32 3.47 -6.79
N TYR A 153 9.81 3.70 -5.59
CA TYR A 153 8.38 3.72 -5.32
C TYR A 153 7.96 5.01 -4.64
N ILE A 154 6.81 5.54 -5.07
CA ILE A 154 6.01 6.50 -4.33
C ILE A 154 4.72 5.77 -3.94
N LEU A 155 4.44 5.78 -2.64
CA LEU A 155 3.32 5.13 -2.03
C LEU A 155 2.52 6.19 -1.28
N ASP A 156 1.25 6.37 -1.62
CA ASP A 156 0.32 7.25 -0.91
C ASP A 156 -0.84 6.41 -0.39
N PHE A 157 -1.01 6.35 0.93
CA PHE A 157 -1.97 5.43 1.54
C PHE A 157 -2.94 6.12 2.49
N ASN A 158 -4.15 5.55 2.53
CA ASN A 158 -5.22 5.92 3.44
C ASN A 158 -5.95 4.65 3.87
N PHE A 159 -5.72 4.23 5.10
CA PHE A 159 -6.24 3.01 5.69
C PHE A 159 -7.15 3.30 6.87
N TYR A 160 -8.02 2.35 7.17
CA TYR A 160 -8.78 2.30 8.41
C TYR A 160 -8.56 0.96 9.10
N THR A 161 -8.35 1.02 10.40
CA THR A 161 -8.16 -0.15 11.26
C THR A 161 -9.50 -0.79 11.64
N ASN A 162 -9.47 -1.99 12.25
CA ASN A 162 -10.66 -2.64 12.82
C ASN A 162 -11.43 -1.77 13.84
N SER A 163 -10.76 -0.80 14.48
CA SER A 163 -11.36 0.17 15.40
C SER A 163 -11.74 1.49 14.72
N ASN A 164 -11.87 1.52 13.39
CA ASN A 164 -12.17 2.70 12.57
C ASN A 164 -11.21 3.88 12.77
N LYS A 165 -9.99 3.62 13.23
CA LYS A 165 -8.94 4.65 13.32
C LYS A 165 -8.28 4.78 11.96
N GLN A 166 -8.16 6.01 11.48
CA GLN A 166 -7.54 6.32 10.19
C GLN A 166 -6.01 6.34 10.31
N ILE A 167 -5.34 5.82 9.29
CA ILE A 167 -3.90 5.91 9.08
C ILE A 167 -3.70 6.48 7.69
N LYS A 168 -3.11 7.67 7.59
CA LYS A 168 -2.82 8.31 6.31
C LYS A 168 -1.36 8.67 6.24
N GLY A 169 -0.71 8.40 5.12
CA GLY A 169 0.70 8.70 4.98
C GLY A 169 1.21 8.52 3.58
N SER A 170 2.52 8.70 3.47
CA SER A 170 3.23 8.59 2.21
C SER A 170 4.62 7.99 2.44
N PHE A 171 5.17 7.39 1.39
CA PHE A 171 6.52 6.86 1.39
C PHE A 171 7.12 6.98 -0.01
N SER A 172 8.35 7.46 -0.09
CA SER A 172 9.10 7.67 -1.33
C SER A 172 10.55 7.24 -1.12
N ALA A 173 10.93 6.11 -1.70
CA ALA A 173 12.30 5.60 -1.67
C ALA A 173 12.49 4.43 -2.64
N LEU A 174 13.74 3.98 -2.76
CA LEU A 174 14.04 2.66 -3.29
C LEU A 174 13.56 1.57 -2.32
N LEU A 175 12.86 0.57 -2.84
CA LEU A 175 12.56 -0.65 -2.10
C LEU A 175 13.70 -1.67 -2.26
N GLN A 176 14.10 -2.28 -1.15
CA GLN A 176 15.03 -3.41 -1.18
C GLN A 176 14.26 -4.68 -1.54
N THR A 177 14.63 -5.32 -2.65
CA THR A 177 13.94 -6.50 -3.14
C THR A 177 14.58 -7.78 -2.62
N SER A 178 13.75 -8.78 -2.36
CA SER A 178 14.19 -10.14 -2.06
C SER A 178 13.17 -11.14 -2.58
N THR A 179 13.60 -12.36 -2.86
CA THR A 179 12.69 -13.48 -3.09
C THR A 179 12.56 -14.22 -1.77
N ALA A 180 11.33 -14.54 -1.35
CA ALA A 180 11.13 -15.46 -0.24
C ALA A 180 11.83 -16.76 -0.63
N LEU A 181 12.92 -17.07 0.11
CA LEU A 181 13.87 -18.12 -0.23
C LEU A 181 13.21 -19.34 -0.87
N ALA A 182 13.80 -19.82 -1.97
CA ALA A 182 13.55 -21.13 -2.56
C ALA A 182 13.97 -22.27 -1.59
N ILE A 183 13.40 -22.32 -0.38
CA ILE A 183 13.47 -23.47 0.51
C ILE A 183 12.40 -24.46 0.03
N LYS A 184 12.63 -25.02 -1.17
CA LYS A 184 12.08 -26.30 -1.68
C LYS A 184 12.55 -26.55 -3.11
N LYS A 185 13.86 -26.72 -3.31
CA LYS A 185 14.41 -27.65 -4.33
C LYS A 185 15.90 -27.90 -4.09
N LYS A 186 16.21 -28.52 -2.95
CA LYS A 186 17.47 -29.25 -2.75
C LYS A 186 17.24 -30.44 -1.83
N SER A 187 16.30 -31.32 -2.21
CA SER A 187 16.16 -32.67 -1.65
C SER A 187 15.08 -33.47 -2.39
N GLU A 188 15.18 -33.60 -3.71
CA GLU A 188 14.62 -34.77 -4.37
C GLU A 188 15.69 -35.29 -5.34
N TYR A 189 15.91 -36.59 -5.22
CA TYR A 189 16.99 -37.41 -5.77
C TYR A 189 17.06 -37.39 -7.30
#